data_AF-A0A1V3RYY6-F1
#
_entry.id   AF-A0A1V3RYY6-F1
#
_cell.length_a   1.000
_cell.length_b   1.000
_cell.length_c   1.000
_cell.angle_alpha   90.00
_cell.angle_beta   90.00
_cell.angle_gamma   90.00
#
_symmetry.space_group_name_H-M   'P 1'
#
loop_
_entity.id
_entity.type
_entity.pdbx_description
1 polymer ?
#
loop_
_entity_poly.entity_id
_entity_poly.type
_entity_poly.pdbx_seq_one_letter_code
_entity_poly.pdbx_strand_id
1 'polypeptide(L)'
;MHDTACDTCATDDEEHILPTVEALTAGTLALMTGYAQSASDCPHRGLMARKLVSNLFFLSEHPHVSPLMRTMLANLRTRWQLAAEAAPTARPDRRPSPLWHAAPDHVQ
;
A
#
# COMPACT_ATOMS: atom_id res chain seq x y z
N MET A 1 8.57 53.73 -15.98
CA MET A 1 7.20 53.54 -16.51
C MET A 1 7.15 52.13 -17.08
N HIS A 2 6.51 51.11 -16.52
CA HIS A 2 5.54 51.01 -15.42
C HIS A 2 5.83 49.75 -14.60
N ASP A 3 5.52 49.87 -13.31
CA ASP A 3 5.41 48.84 -12.28
C ASP A 3 4.00 48.19 -12.36
N THR A 4 3.71 47.23 -11.48
CA THR A 4 2.41 46.59 -11.16
C THR A 4 1.87 45.57 -12.16
N ALA A 5 1.31 44.40 -11.79
CA ALA A 5 0.96 43.79 -10.51
C ALA A 5 0.63 42.30 -10.80
N CYS A 6 0.91 41.34 -9.91
CA CYS A 6 -0.01 40.89 -8.86
C CYS A 6 -1.17 40.02 -9.37
N ASP A 7 -1.04 38.73 -9.05
CA ASP A 7 -2.08 37.89 -8.44
C ASP A 7 -3.14 37.20 -9.31
N THR A 8 -3.44 35.98 -8.83
CA THR A 8 -4.58 35.10 -9.09
C THR A 8 -4.76 34.58 -10.53
N CYS A 9 -4.61 33.28 -10.77
CA CYS A 9 -5.59 32.28 -10.33
C CYS A 9 -4.90 30.91 -10.21
N ALA A 10 -4.58 30.45 -9.01
CA ALA A 10 -5.24 29.31 -8.38
C ALA A 10 -6.35 28.64 -9.23
N THR A 11 -5.95 27.69 -10.07
CA THR A 11 -6.76 26.53 -10.44
C THR A 11 -5.87 25.33 -10.13
N ASP A 12 -5.92 24.74 -8.94
CA ASP A 12 -7.01 23.85 -8.51
C ASP A 12 -7.51 22.94 -9.66
N ASP A 13 -6.57 22.37 -10.41
CA ASP A 13 -6.79 21.08 -11.05
C ASP A 13 -6.07 20.05 -10.19
N GLU A 14 -6.75 19.62 -9.13
CA GLU A 14 -6.60 18.24 -8.63
C GLU A 14 -7.05 17.29 -9.76
N GLU A 15 -6.32 17.27 -10.87
CA GLU A 15 -6.44 16.24 -11.88
C GLU A 15 -6.07 14.96 -11.15
N HIS A 16 -7.09 14.22 -10.72
CA HIS A 16 -6.94 12.88 -10.19
C HIS A 16 -6.39 12.02 -11.32
N ILE A 17 -5.06 12.07 -11.51
CA ILE A 17 -4.33 11.17 -12.39
C ILE A 17 -4.67 9.79 -11.87
N LEU A 18 -5.60 9.13 -12.58
CA LEU A 18 -5.96 7.75 -12.31
C LEU A 18 -4.63 6.98 -12.24
N PRO A 19 -4.34 6.27 -11.15
CA PRO A 19 -3.02 5.72 -10.93
C PRO A 19 -2.68 4.86 -12.13
N THR A 20 -1.60 5.22 -12.83
CA THR A 20 -1.13 4.44 -13.97
C THR A 20 -0.87 3.01 -13.52
N VAL A 21 -0.89 2.06 -14.45
CA VAL A 21 -0.54 0.67 -14.16
C VAL A 21 0.80 0.57 -13.42
N GLU A 22 1.73 1.46 -13.76
CA GLU A 22 3.04 1.58 -13.12
C GLU A 22 2.92 2.03 -11.66
N ALA A 23 2.09 3.04 -11.37
CA ALA A 23 1.82 3.48 -10.01
C ALA A 23 1.16 2.37 -9.17
N LEU A 24 0.19 1.63 -9.72
CA LEU A 24 -0.42 0.48 -9.05
C LEU A 24 0.57 -0.66 -8.81
N THR A 25 1.45 -0.92 -9.79
CA THR A 25 2.51 -1.92 -9.68
C THR A 25 3.52 -1.51 -8.61
N ALA A 26 3.98 -0.26 -8.61
CA ALA A 26 4.90 0.29 -7.63
C ALA A 26 4.29 0.26 -6.22
N GLY A 27 3.02 0.66 -6.07
CA GLY A 27 2.31 0.58 -4.79
C GLY A 27 2.16 -0.86 -4.28
N THR A 28 1.97 -1.82 -5.20
CA THR A 28 1.92 -3.25 -4.85
C THR A 28 3.30 -3.77 -4.42
N LEU A 29 4.37 -3.38 -5.11
CA LEU A 29 5.75 -3.70 -4.71
C LEU A 29 6.09 -3.10 -3.34
N ALA A 30 5.76 -1.83 -3.11
CA ALA A 30 5.94 -1.15 -1.82
C ALA A 30 5.15 -1.84 -0.70
N LEU A 31 3.94 -2.34 -0.99
CA LEU A 31 3.17 -3.10 -0.01
C LEU A 31 3.78 -4.47 0.28
N MET A 32 4.34 -5.16 -0.73
CA MET A 32 5.04 -6.43 -0.53
C MET A 32 6.30 -6.25 0.31
N THR A 33 7.06 -5.17 0.08
CA THR A 33 8.24 -4.86 0.90
C THR A 33 7.83 -4.48 2.32
N GLY A 34 6.77 -3.69 2.49
CA GLY A 34 6.20 -3.39 3.80
C GLY A 34 5.72 -4.63 4.54
N TYR A 35 5.08 -5.58 3.85
CA TYR A 35 4.69 -6.88 4.44
C TYR A 35 5.91 -7.68 4.89
N ALA A 36 6.96 -7.75 4.06
CA ALA A 36 8.19 -8.46 4.39
C ALA A 36 8.94 -7.86 5.58
N GLN A 37 8.87 -6.53 5.74
CA GLN A 37 9.47 -5.81 6.86
C GLN A 37 8.58 -5.79 8.11
N SER A 38 7.28 -6.08 7.98
CA SER A 38 6.36 -6.13 9.12
C SER A 38 6.70 -7.29 10.05
N ALA A 39 6.65 -7.01 11.35
CA ALA A 39 6.81 -8.04 12.37
C ALA A 39 5.68 -9.09 12.28
N SER A 40 5.96 -10.35 12.63
CA SER A 40 5.03 -11.49 12.45
C SER A 40 3.71 -11.32 13.21
N ASP A 41 3.77 -10.53 14.27
CA ASP A 41 2.76 -10.13 15.23
C ASP A 41 2.04 -8.81 14.87
N CYS A 42 2.38 -8.20 13.73
CA CYS A 42 1.72 -7.00 13.24
C CYS A 42 0.24 -7.30 12.94
N PRO A 43 -0.71 -6.57 13.56
CA PRO A 43 -2.15 -6.86 13.42
C PRO A 43 -2.65 -6.67 11.98
N HIS A 44 -2.00 -5.80 11.21
CA HIS A 44 -2.37 -5.52 9.82
C HIS A 44 -1.78 -6.52 8.83
N ARG A 45 -0.88 -7.43 9.25
CA ARG A 45 -0.15 -8.32 8.35
C ARG A 45 -1.08 -9.21 7.52
N GLY A 46 -2.13 -9.76 8.15
CA GLY A 46 -3.16 -10.53 7.44
C GLY A 46 -3.96 -9.69 6.44
N LEU A 47 -4.28 -8.44 6.79
CA LEU A 47 -4.99 -7.51 5.90
C LEU A 47 -4.11 -7.10 4.71
N MET A 48 -2.81 -6.88 4.95
CA MET A 48 -1.83 -6.59 3.89
C MET A 48 -1.73 -7.77 2.92
N ALA A 49 -1.65 -9.01 3.40
CA ALA A 49 -1.62 -10.20 2.54
C ALA A 49 -2.88 -10.30 1.65
N ARG A 50 -4.07 -10.06 2.21
CA ARG A 50 -5.32 -10.04 1.44
C ARG A 50 -5.34 -8.92 0.39
N LYS A 51 -4.89 -7.72 0.76
CA LYS A 51 -4.77 -6.58 -0.18
C LYS A 51 -3.79 -6.89 -1.30
N LEU A 52 -2.66 -7.54 -1.01
CA LEU A 52 -1.69 -7.99 -2.02
C LEU A 52 -2.32 -8.94 -3.02
N VAL A 53 -3.05 -9.97 -2.55
CA VAL A 53 -3.77 -10.90 -3.43
C VAL A 53 -4.76 -10.15 -4.33
N SER A 54 -5.52 -9.21 -3.78
CA SER A 54 -6.48 -8.40 -4.54
C SER A 54 -5.80 -7.53 -5.61
N ASN A 55 -4.72 -6.84 -5.24
CA ASN A 55 -3.97 -5.99 -6.19
C ASN A 55 -3.38 -6.81 -7.33
N LEU A 56 -2.79 -7.98 -7.02
CA LEU A 56 -2.20 -8.86 -8.02
C LEU A 56 -3.25 -9.44 -8.97
N PHE A 57 -4.48 -9.69 -8.49
CA PHE A 57 -5.60 -10.05 -9.35
C PHE A 57 -5.96 -8.92 -10.32
N PHE A 58 -6.15 -7.71 -9.84
CA PHE A 58 -6.50 -6.58 -10.72
C PHE A 58 -5.40 -6.28 -11.75
N LEU A 59 -4.13 -6.39 -11.33
CA LEU A 59 -3.00 -6.20 -12.24
C LEU A 59 -2.88 -7.34 -13.28
N SER A 60 -3.17 -8.60 -12.91
CA SER A 60 -3.09 -9.72 -13.87
C SER A 60 -4.17 -9.65 -14.95
N GLU A 61 -5.33 -9.06 -14.64
CA GLU A 61 -6.44 -8.86 -15.58
C GLU A 61 -6.37 -7.53 -16.35
N HIS A 62 -5.39 -6.68 -16.05
CA HIS A 62 -5.34 -5.33 -16.60
C HIS A 62 -4.95 -5.33 -18.10
N PRO A 63 -5.69 -4.62 -18.98
CA PRO A 63 -5.48 -4.67 -20.42
C PRO A 63 -4.12 -4.11 -20.86
N HIS A 64 -3.62 -3.11 -20.15
CA HIS A 64 -2.34 -2.43 -20.46
C HIS A 64 -1.09 -3.15 -19.91
N VAL A 65 -1.25 -4.30 -19.25
CA VAL A 65 -0.11 -5.11 -18.76
C VAL A 65 0.33 -6.06 -19.87
N SER A 66 1.64 -6.29 -20.06
CA SER A 66 2.11 -7.21 -21.10
C SER A 66 1.67 -8.66 -20.82
N PRO A 67 1.49 -9.51 -21.84
CA PRO A 67 1.08 -10.92 -21.63
C PRO A 67 2.00 -11.68 -20.68
N LEU A 68 3.32 -11.48 -20.81
CA LEU A 68 4.31 -12.11 -19.93
C LEU A 68 4.15 -11.64 -18.48
N MET A 69 3.97 -10.32 -18.28
CA MET A 69 3.79 -9.76 -16.95
C MET A 69 2.48 -10.24 -16.31
N ARG A 70 1.38 -10.37 -17.08
CA ARG A 70 0.12 -10.95 -16.58
C ARG A 70 0.32 -12.36 -16.05
N THR A 71 1.02 -13.22 -16.79
CA THR A 71 1.36 -14.59 -16.34
C THR A 71 2.18 -14.56 -15.06
N MET A 72 3.19 -13.69 -14.97
CA MET A 72 4.00 -13.53 -13.76
C MET A 72 3.16 -13.09 -12.56
N LEU A 73 2.28 -12.10 -12.73
CA LEU A 73 1.39 -11.58 -11.69
C LEU A 73 0.37 -12.62 -11.23
N ALA A 74 -0.20 -13.40 -12.17
CA ALA A 74 -1.11 -14.50 -11.85
C ALA A 74 -0.42 -15.58 -11.00
N ASN A 75 0.81 -15.96 -11.36
CA ASN A 75 1.60 -16.90 -10.58
C ASN A 75 1.94 -16.35 -9.18
N LEU A 76 2.30 -15.05 -9.11
CA LEU A 76 2.59 -14.39 -7.86
C LEU A 76 1.36 -14.34 -6.96
N ARG A 77 0.18 -14.03 -7.52
CA ARG A 77 -1.11 -14.07 -6.80
C ARG A 77 -1.35 -15.43 -6.16
N THR A 78 -1.19 -16.53 -6.91
CA THR A 78 -1.38 -17.89 -6.38
C THR A 78 -0.46 -18.18 -5.20
N ARG A 79 0.81 -17.76 -5.27
CA ARG A 79 1.76 -17.93 -4.16
C ARG A 79 1.36 -17.12 -2.92
N TRP A 80 0.89 -15.89 -3.12
CA TRP A 80 0.43 -15.04 -2.03
C TRP A 80 -0.88 -15.52 -1.41
N GLN A 81 -1.78 -16.12 -2.19
CA GLN A 81 -2.98 -16.77 -1.67
C GLN A 81 -2.61 -17.90 -0.70
N LEU A 82 -1.73 -18.81 -1.13
CA LEU A 82 -1.25 -19.89 -0.26
C LEU A 82 -0.59 -19.35 1.03
N ALA A 83 0.23 -18.31 0.91
CA ALA A 83 0.86 -17.68 2.07
C ALA A 83 -0.14 -16.99 3.01
N ALA A 84 -1.20 -16.37 2.46
CA ALA A 84 -2.24 -15.71 3.24
C ALA A 84 -3.12 -16.72 3.98
N GLU A 85 -3.47 -17.83 3.35
CA GLU A 85 -4.26 -18.91 3.97
C GLU A 85 -3.46 -19.68 5.03
N ALA A 86 -2.14 -19.81 4.85
CA ALA A 86 -1.25 -20.42 5.84
C ALA A 86 -0.97 -19.52 7.06
N ALA A 87 -1.31 -18.23 7.00
CA ALA A 87 -1.07 -17.31 8.10
C ALA A 87 -2.06 -17.58 9.24
N PRO A 88 -1.58 -17.84 10.48
CA PRO A 88 -2.48 -18.04 11.61
C PRO A 88 -3.32 -16.77 11.85
N THR A 89 -4.63 -16.94 12.02
CA THR A 89 -5.54 -15.85 12.41
C THR A 89 -5.01 -15.18 13.67
N ALA A 90 -4.57 -13.92 13.55
CA ALA A 90 -4.04 -13.15 14.66
C ALA A 90 -5.07 -13.15 15.80
N ARG A 91 -4.64 -13.64 16.96
CA ARG A 91 -5.46 -13.70 18.17
C ARG A 91 -5.69 -12.25 18.65
N PRO A 92 -6.94 -11.82 18.93
CA PRO A 92 -7.25 -10.42 19.24
C PRO A 92 -6.74 -9.96 20.61
N ASP A 93 -6.19 -10.86 21.41
CA ASP A 93 -5.80 -10.59 22.79
C ASP A 93 -4.33 -10.19 22.86
N ARG A 94 -4.03 -8.96 22.44
CA ARG A 94 -2.68 -8.41 22.53
C ARG A 94 -2.66 -7.13 23.35
N ARG A 95 -2.11 -7.25 24.56
CA ARG A 95 -1.73 -6.10 25.39
C ARG A 95 -0.76 -5.20 24.60
N PRO A 96 -0.94 -3.88 24.63
CA PRO A 96 0.00 -2.97 23.97
C PRO A 96 1.41 -3.22 24.48
N SER A 97 2.38 -3.30 23.55
CA SER A 97 3.80 -3.35 23.90
C SER A 97 4.14 -2.12 24.75
N PRO A 98 4.98 -2.25 25.80
CA PRO A 98 5.37 -1.11 26.60
C PRO A 98 5.94 -0.04 25.67
N LEU A 99 5.33 1.14 25.65
CA LEU A 99 5.91 2.28 24.97
C LEU A 99 7.26 2.54 25.67
N TRP A 100 8.33 2.53 24.90
CA TRP A 100 9.70 2.76 25.38
C TRP A 100 9.87 4.13 26.03
N HIS A 101 8.88 5.02 25.84
CA HIS A 101 8.74 6.31 26.50
C HIS A 101 7.31 6.53 27.01
N ALA A 102 7.20 7.16 28.17
CA ALA A 102 5.96 7.80 28.59
C ALA A 102 5.67 9.01 27.68
N ALA A 103 4.39 9.25 27.39
CA ALA A 103 4.01 10.51 26.75
C ALA A 103 4.43 11.68 27.67
N PRO A 104 5.04 12.76 27.16
CA PRO A 104 5.46 13.88 27.99
C PRO A 104 4.24 14.53 28.63
N ASP A 105 4.28 14.71 29.96
CA ASP A 105 3.15 15.25 30.74
C ASP A 105 2.84 16.72 30.41
N HIS A 106 3.77 17.45 29.81
CA HIS A 106 3.59 18.85 29.45
C HIS A 106 4.28 19.20 28.13
N VAL A 107 3.53 19.82 27.21
CA VAL A 107 4.06 20.61 26.10
C VAL A 107 3.84 22.06 26.51
N GLN A 108 4.91 22.79 26.82
CA GLN A 108 4.86 24.23 27.06
C GLN A 108 5.14 24.98 25.75
#